data_AF-A0A3M1U3X7-F1
#
_entry.id   AF-A0A3M1U3X7-F1
#
_cell.length_a   1.000
_cell.length_b   1.000
_cell.length_c   1.000
_cell.angle_alpha   90.00
_cell.angle_beta   90.00
_cell.angle_gamma   90.00
#
_symmetry.space_group_name_H-M   'P 1'
#
loop_
_entity.id
_entity.type
_entity.pdbx_description
1 polymer ?
#
loop_
_entity_poly.entity_id
_entity_poly.type
_entity_poly.pdbx_seq_one_letter_code
_entity_poly.pdbx_strand_id
1 'polypeptide(L)'
;MTLRLLLVAGSLMLFLFGVYKLHNWRTKQNIEKYLEPYQRTDELISTRLNTLKSERQLTEEEKVATLYLQYKILTDRKTHHKELATYFISNYYASLLVVLFSAIGCGILIFLIATKGWGKTSNYIKVSFLALVFMAAFYAIFPNVFGQKQNFESNLAAFIKYDNLQYEIFNYMTVRDALDSLSVSHSTDSMITYINNRIIELNNMYISTDNEGLKEINEMMDAVEGKEMPPRIPQIPSSKKPVDPATNP
;
A
#
# COMPACT_ATOMS: atom_id res chain seq x y z
N MET A 1 29.63 26.70 24.42
CA MET A 1 28.86 26.33 23.20
C MET A 1 28.50 24.83 23.19
N THR A 2 29.38 23.95 23.67
CA THR A 2 29.22 22.48 23.72
C THR A 2 28.00 21.99 24.52
N LEU A 3 27.73 22.56 25.70
CA LEU A 3 26.61 22.13 26.55
C LEU A 3 25.23 22.36 25.90
N ARG A 4 25.03 23.49 25.22
CA ARG A 4 23.76 23.78 24.51
C ARG A 4 23.54 22.82 23.35
N LEU A 5 24.62 22.41 22.68
CA LEU A 5 24.56 21.46 21.57
C LEU A 5 24.20 20.06 22.05
N LEU A 6 24.77 19.62 23.18
CA LEU A 6 24.42 18.35 23.83
C LEU A 6 22.96 18.34 24.31
N LEU A 7 22.46 19.44 24.86
CA LEU A 7 21.05 19.54 25.27
C LEU A 7 20.09 19.46 24.09
N VAL A 8 20.40 20.14 22.97
CA VAL A 8 19.60 20.06 21.75
C VAL A 8 19.62 18.64 21.18
N ALA A 9 20.79 18.02 21.07
CA ALA A 9 20.92 16.65 20.59
C ALA A 9 20.18 15.64 21.49
N GLY A 10 20.30 15.77 22.82
CA GLY A 10 19.58 14.95 23.78
C GLY A 10 18.07 15.12 23.69
N SER A 11 17.58 16.36 23.53
CA SER A 11 16.16 16.63 23.34
C SER A 11 15.62 16.04 22.03
N LEU A 12 16.40 16.08 20.95
CA LEU A 12 16.05 15.47 19.68
C LEU A 12 15.99 13.94 19.79
N MET A 13 16.95 13.30 20.46
CA MET A 13 16.91 11.85 20.69
C MET A 13 15.72 11.43 21.55
N LEU A 14 15.40 12.17 22.61
CA LEU A 14 14.22 11.90 23.44
C LEU A 14 12.93 12.09 22.65
N PHE A 15 12.86 13.10 21.79
CA PHE A 15 11.73 13.32 20.90
C PHE A 15 11.58 12.16 19.90
N LEU A 16 12.66 11.75 19.23
CA LEU A 16 12.65 10.61 18.31
C LEU A 16 12.27 9.30 19.01
N PHE A 17 12.79 9.06 20.23
CA PHE A 17 12.41 7.90 21.04
C PHE A 17 10.93 7.95 21.47
N GLY A 18 10.42 9.13 21.82
CA GLY A 18 9.01 9.36 22.13
C GLY A 18 8.11 9.10 20.93
N VAL A 19 8.47 9.63 19.76
CA VAL A 19 7.78 9.37 18.49
C VAL A 19 7.82 7.88 18.15
N TYR A 20 8.97 7.21 18.32
CA TYR A 20 9.09 5.76 18.11
C TYR A 20 8.20 4.95 19.06
N LYS A 21 8.18 5.28 20.36
CA LYS A 21 7.30 4.61 21.35
C LYS A 21 5.83 4.85 21.06
N LEU A 22 5.45 6.08 20.73
CA LEU A 22 4.08 6.44 20.36
C LEU A 22 3.65 5.73 19.07
N HIS A 23 4.53 5.68 18.07
CA HIS A 23 4.32 4.95 16.83
C HIS A 23 4.14 3.47 17.12
N ASN A 24 5.05 2.82 17.86
CA ASN A 24 4.91 1.41 18.24
C ASN A 24 3.62 1.11 19.02
N TRP A 25 3.23 1.97 19.96
CA TRP A 25 1.98 1.82 20.70
C TRP A 25 0.77 1.91 19.76
N ARG A 26 0.76 2.91 18.88
CA ARG A 26 -0.31 3.08 17.89
C ARG A 26 -0.33 1.92 16.88
N THR A 27 0.83 1.44 16.46
CA THR A 27 0.97 0.29 15.57
C THR A 27 0.44 -0.98 16.22
N LYS A 28 0.69 -1.22 17.52
CA LYS A 28 0.09 -2.35 18.25
C LYS A 28 -1.44 -2.28 18.26
N GLN A 29 -1.99 -1.11 18.57
CA GLN A 29 -3.45 -0.88 18.53
C GLN A 29 -4.01 -1.10 17.12
N ASN A 30 -3.27 -0.67 16.10
CA ASN A 30 -3.68 -0.83 14.71
C ASN A 30 -3.54 -2.28 14.22
N ILE A 31 -2.53 -3.04 14.65
CA ILE A 31 -2.34 -4.45 14.25
C ILE A 31 -3.53 -5.28 14.70
N GLU A 32 -4.01 -5.10 15.94
CA GLU A 32 -5.22 -5.79 16.42
C GLU A 32 -6.42 -5.47 15.52
N LYS A 33 -6.60 -4.19 15.17
CA LYS A 33 -7.63 -3.77 14.22
C LYS A 33 -7.48 -4.41 12.84
N TYR A 34 -6.26 -4.53 12.31
CA TYR A 34 -6.02 -5.13 10.99
C TYR A 34 -6.22 -6.65 10.98
N LEU A 35 -6.01 -7.32 12.12
CA LEU A 35 -6.23 -8.76 12.27
C LEU A 35 -7.67 -9.12 12.64
N GLU A 36 -8.45 -8.16 13.15
CA GLU A 36 -9.84 -8.36 13.57
C GLU A 36 -10.71 -9.07 12.50
N PRO A 37 -10.65 -8.71 11.19
CA PRO A 37 -11.45 -9.40 10.16
C PRO A 37 -11.11 -10.89 10.03
N TYR A 38 -9.85 -11.27 10.27
CA TYR A 38 -9.39 -12.66 10.24
C TYR A 38 -9.81 -13.40 11.50
N GLN A 39 -9.62 -12.80 12.69
CA GLN A 39 -10.06 -13.38 13.96
C GLN A 39 -11.58 -13.63 13.95
N ARG A 40 -12.36 -12.66 13.48
CA ARG A 40 -13.81 -12.80 13.31
C ARG A 40 -14.18 -13.93 12.33
N THR A 41 -13.43 -14.06 11.24
CA THR A 41 -13.61 -15.17 10.29
C THR A 41 -13.34 -16.52 10.94
N ASP A 42 -12.29 -16.64 11.74
CA ASP A 42 -11.94 -17.86 12.47
C ASP A 42 -13.01 -18.23 13.53
N GLU A 43 -13.54 -17.24 14.24
CA GLU A 43 -14.67 -17.42 15.16
C GLU A 43 -15.93 -17.92 14.44
N LEU A 44 -16.23 -17.35 13.27
CA LEU A 44 -17.37 -17.75 12.43
C LEU A 44 -17.22 -19.19 11.91
N ILE A 45 -16.03 -19.55 11.41
CA ILE A 45 -15.74 -20.90 10.92
C ILE A 45 -15.79 -21.91 12.06
N SER A 46 -15.13 -21.63 13.19
CA SER A 46 -15.11 -22.54 14.34
C SER A 46 -16.50 -22.75 14.93
N THR A 47 -17.30 -21.68 15.04
CA THR A 47 -18.71 -21.77 15.44
C THR A 47 -19.48 -22.69 14.49
N ARG A 48 -19.31 -22.52 13.17
CA ARG A 48 -19.99 -23.37 12.18
C ARG A 48 -19.55 -24.83 12.28
N LEU A 49 -18.25 -25.11 12.36
CA LEU A 49 -17.73 -26.47 12.52
C LEU A 49 -18.26 -27.15 13.77
N ASN A 50 -18.37 -26.43 14.89
CA ASN A 50 -18.95 -26.94 16.14
C ASN A 50 -20.44 -27.30 16.01
N THR A 51 -21.20 -26.58 15.18
CA THR A 51 -22.61 -26.92 14.88
C THR A 51 -22.75 -28.14 13.96
N LEU A 52 -21.75 -28.44 13.15
CA LEU A 52 -21.77 -29.50 12.14
C LEU A 52 -21.18 -30.84 12.64
N LYS A 53 -21.02 -31.05 13.95
CA LYS A 53 -20.32 -32.18 14.61
C LYS A 53 -20.68 -33.62 14.18
N SER A 54 -21.58 -33.83 13.24
CA SER A 54 -21.97 -35.14 12.68
C SER A 54 -21.47 -35.28 11.25
N GLU A 55 -20.89 -36.43 10.89
CA GLU A 55 -20.50 -36.83 9.51
C GLU A 55 -21.71 -37.03 8.56
N ARG A 56 -22.79 -36.28 8.75
CA ARG A 56 -24.00 -36.34 7.93
C ARG A 56 -23.86 -35.43 6.73
N GLN A 57 -24.53 -35.80 5.63
CA GLN A 57 -24.72 -34.88 4.52
C GLN A 57 -25.48 -33.63 5.00
N LEU A 58 -25.01 -32.46 4.59
CA LEU A 58 -25.63 -31.18 4.90
C LEU A 58 -27.01 -31.10 4.25
N THR A 59 -28.00 -30.59 4.98
CA THR A 59 -29.29 -30.24 4.36
C THR A 59 -29.13 -29.07 3.40
N GLU A 60 -30.05 -28.90 2.46
CA GLU A 60 -30.04 -27.75 1.54
C GLU A 60 -30.07 -26.40 2.27
N GLU A 61 -30.80 -26.31 3.39
CA GLU A 61 -30.79 -25.14 4.26
C GLU A 61 -29.41 -24.89 4.87
N GLU A 62 -28.72 -25.95 5.32
CA GLU A 62 -27.37 -25.84 5.86
C GLU A 62 -26.34 -25.45 4.80
N LYS A 63 -26.53 -25.85 3.54
CA LYS A 63 -25.70 -25.44 2.41
C LYS A 63 -25.90 -23.96 2.08
N VAL A 64 -27.16 -23.50 2.03
CA VAL A 64 -27.48 -22.07 1.85
C VAL A 64 -26.89 -21.23 2.99
N ALA A 65 -27.02 -21.68 4.24
CA ALA A 65 -26.40 -21.02 5.39
C ALA A 65 -24.86 -20.96 5.27
N THR A 66 -24.24 -21.97 4.66
CA THR A 66 -22.80 -22.00 4.39
C THR A 66 -22.39 -20.97 3.33
N LEU A 67 -23.17 -20.82 2.25
CA LEU A 67 -22.94 -19.76 1.26
C LEU A 67 -23.09 -18.36 1.86
N TYR A 68 -24.07 -18.16 2.75
CA TYR A 68 -24.22 -16.91 3.48
C TYR A 68 -23.03 -16.62 4.41
N LEU A 69 -22.52 -17.64 5.10
CA LEU A 69 -21.31 -17.53 5.92
C LEU A 69 -20.11 -17.14 5.06
N GLN A 70 -19.90 -17.79 3.91
CA GLN A 70 -18.84 -17.45 2.96
C GLN A 70 -18.98 -16.00 2.48
N TYR A 71 -20.19 -15.54 2.16
CA TYR A 71 -20.44 -14.14 1.79
C TYR A 71 -20.00 -13.16 2.88
N LYS A 72 -20.27 -13.47 4.16
CA LYS A 72 -19.85 -12.66 5.30
C LYS A 72 -18.32 -12.62 5.42
N ILE A 73 -17.66 -13.78 5.31
CA ILE A 73 -16.19 -13.88 5.29
C ILE A 73 -15.59 -13.02 4.17
N LEU A 74 -16.15 -13.10 2.96
CA LEU A 74 -15.73 -12.25 1.84
C LEU A 74 -15.92 -10.77 2.14
N THR A 75 -16.99 -10.38 2.87
CA THR A 75 -17.24 -8.97 3.25
C THR A 75 -16.16 -8.45 4.19
N ASP A 76 -15.82 -9.23 5.21
CA ASP A 76 -14.80 -8.87 6.19
C ASP A 76 -13.42 -8.73 5.50
N ARG A 77 -13.04 -9.69 4.64
CA ARG A 77 -11.78 -9.64 3.87
C ARG A 77 -11.75 -8.51 2.83
N LYS A 78 -12.86 -8.27 2.12
CA LYS A 78 -13.01 -7.14 1.20
C LYS A 78 -12.77 -5.82 1.93
N THR A 79 -13.38 -5.66 3.10
CA THR A 79 -13.25 -4.44 3.91
C THR A 79 -11.81 -4.24 4.35
N HIS A 80 -11.13 -5.30 4.80
CA HIS A 80 -9.72 -5.26 5.16
C HIS A 80 -8.84 -4.71 4.02
N HIS A 81 -8.96 -5.26 2.80
CA HIS A 81 -8.19 -4.78 1.65
C HIS A 81 -8.53 -3.34 1.25
N LYS A 82 -9.79 -2.91 1.39
CA LYS A 82 -10.18 -1.50 1.19
C LYS A 82 -9.47 -0.57 2.18
N GLU A 83 -9.43 -0.95 3.46
CA GLU A 83 -8.76 -0.17 4.50
C GLU A 83 -7.25 -0.07 4.24
N LEU A 84 -6.60 -1.18 3.87
CA LEU A 84 -5.20 -1.19 3.49
C LEU A 84 -4.95 -0.30 2.26
N ALA A 85 -5.74 -0.45 1.19
CA ALA A 85 -5.61 0.40 0.00
C ALA A 85 -5.73 1.89 0.36
N THR A 86 -6.70 2.25 1.18
CA THR A 86 -6.92 3.63 1.66
C THR A 86 -5.72 4.13 2.47
N TYR A 87 -5.14 3.28 3.31
CA TYR A 87 -3.95 3.59 4.10
C TYR A 87 -2.73 3.89 3.21
N PHE A 88 -2.44 3.00 2.25
CA PHE A 88 -1.29 3.13 1.36
C PHE A 88 -1.39 4.39 0.47
N ILE A 89 -2.57 4.66 -0.12
CA ILE A 89 -2.74 5.87 -0.96
C ILE A 89 -2.68 7.16 -0.13
N SER A 90 -3.19 7.14 1.11
CA SER A 90 -3.14 8.29 2.01
C SER A 90 -1.70 8.61 2.41
N ASN A 91 -0.91 7.60 2.76
CA ASN A 91 0.51 7.78 3.09
C ASN A 91 1.34 8.26 1.89
N TYR A 92 1.04 7.75 0.69
CA TYR A 92 1.68 8.20 -0.54
C TYR A 92 1.53 9.72 -0.71
N TYR A 93 0.29 10.23 -0.70
CA TYR A 93 0.04 11.67 -0.86
C TYR A 93 0.52 12.51 0.34
N ALA A 94 0.44 11.98 1.56
CA ALA A 94 0.98 12.67 2.74
C ALA A 94 2.49 12.92 2.59
N SER A 95 3.25 11.93 2.11
CA SER A 95 4.68 12.10 1.86
C SER A 95 4.96 13.19 0.81
N LEU A 96 4.20 13.21 -0.29
CA LEU A 96 4.35 14.19 -1.36
C LEU A 96 4.10 15.62 -0.85
N LEU A 97 3.10 15.80 0.01
CA LEU A 97 2.86 17.10 0.65
C LEU A 97 4.02 17.52 1.55
N VAL A 98 4.56 16.60 2.36
CA VAL A 98 5.73 16.90 3.21
C VAL A 98 6.94 17.29 2.37
N VAL A 99 7.20 16.60 1.25
CA VAL A 99 8.28 16.95 0.32
C VAL A 99 8.04 18.34 -0.27
N LEU A 100 6.83 18.63 -0.75
CA LEU A 100 6.48 19.93 -1.35
C LEU A 100 6.71 21.09 -0.36
N PHE A 101 6.16 21.00 0.86
CA PHE A 101 6.32 22.04 1.86
C PHE A 101 7.77 22.16 2.33
N SER A 102 8.49 21.04 2.45
CA SER A 102 9.91 21.06 2.79
C SER A 102 10.74 21.73 1.71
N ALA A 103 10.45 21.48 0.42
CA ALA A 103 11.13 22.11 -0.70
C ALA A 103 10.89 23.63 -0.75
N ILE A 104 9.65 24.08 -0.53
CA ILE A 104 9.32 25.52 -0.44
C ILE A 104 10.08 26.15 0.73
N GLY A 105 10.07 25.52 1.90
CA GLY A 105 10.83 25.99 3.08
C GLY A 105 12.34 26.05 2.82
N CYS A 106 12.91 25.03 2.19
CA CYS A 106 14.31 25.01 1.75
C CYS A 106 14.61 26.18 0.80
N GLY A 107 13.75 26.46 -0.17
CA GLY A 107 13.89 27.57 -1.11
C GLY A 107 13.95 28.94 -0.42
N ILE A 108 13.11 29.16 0.59
CA ILE A 108 13.13 30.40 1.38
C ILE A 108 14.42 30.49 2.19
N LEU A 109 14.81 29.42 2.89
CA LEU A 109 15.99 29.44 3.75
C LEU A 109 17.29 29.55 2.95
N ILE A 110 17.41 28.87 1.81
CA ILE A 110 18.59 28.98 0.95
C ILE A 110 18.72 30.39 0.37
N PHE A 111 17.60 31.06 0.03
CA PHE A 111 17.60 32.46 -0.38
C PHE A 111 18.11 33.40 0.74
N LEU A 112 17.66 33.19 1.99
CA LEU A 112 18.17 33.94 3.15
C LEU A 112 19.65 33.69 3.42
N ILE A 113 20.10 32.45 3.26
CA ILE A 113 21.50 32.06 3.40
C ILE A 113 22.34 32.68 2.28
N ALA A 114 21.85 32.69 1.04
CA ALA A 114 22.56 33.25 -0.11
C ALA A 114 22.72 34.78 0.01
N THR A 115 21.67 35.48 0.45
CA THR A 115 21.69 36.94 0.61
C THR A 115 22.62 37.41 1.73
N LYS A 116 22.67 36.69 2.87
CA LYS A 116 23.55 37.05 4.01
C LYS A 116 24.94 36.40 3.95
N GLY A 117 25.08 35.33 3.18
CA GLY A 117 26.22 34.43 3.20
C GLY A 117 26.16 33.41 4.34
N TRP A 118 26.75 32.23 4.11
CA TRP A 118 26.74 31.14 5.08
C TRP A 118 27.34 31.55 6.43
N GLY A 119 28.51 32.20 6.45
CA GLY A 119 29.20 32.57 7.70
C GLY A 119 28.38 33.51 8.61
N LYS A 120 27.64 34.45 8.01
CA LYS A 120 26.90 35.50 8.74
C LYS A 120 25.47 35.12 9.11
N THR A 121 24.95 34.03 8.55
CA THR A 121 23.59 33.56 8.84
C THR A 121 23.52 32.87 10.20
N SER A 122 22.42 33.07 10.93
CA SER A 122 22.25 32.47 12.26
C SER A 122 22.26 30.93 12.18
N ASN A 123 22.76 30.28 13.24
CA ASN A 123 22.82 28.81 13.28
C ASN A 123 21.43 28.17 13.22
N TYR A 124 20.39 28.86 13.73
CA TYR A 124 19.00 28.37 13.62
C TYR A 124 18.54 28.21 12.17
N ILE A 125 18.80 29.20 11.31
CA ILE A 125 18.42 29.14 9.89
C ILE A 125 19.15 27.99 9.18
N LYS A 126 20.45 27.80 9.48
CA LYS A 126 21.24 26.69 8.91
C LYS A 126 20.72 25.33 9.34
N VAL A 127 20.44 25.16 10.63
CA VAL A 127 19.91 23.90 11.17
C VAL A 127 18.53 23.60 10.60
N SER A 128 17.63 24.59 10.53
CA SER A 128 16.31 24.43 9.92
C SER A 128 16.41 24.06 8.44
N PHE A 129 17.33 24.69 7.70
CA PHE A 129 17.58 24.36 6.30
C PHE A 129 18.01 22.89 6.16
N LEU A 130 19.02 22.45 6.92
CA LEU A 130 19.47 21.07 6.87
C LEU A 130 18.36 20.09 7.28
N ALA A 131 17.60 20.40 8.34
CA ALA A 131 16.48 19.56 8.77
C ALA A 131 15.41 19.40 7.68
N LEU A 132 15.05 20.48 6.98
CA LEU A 132 14.09 20.42 5.88
C LEU A 132 14.64 19.64 4.68
N VAL A 133 15.95 19.76 4.38
CA VAL A 133 16.60 18.94 3.35
C VAL A 133 16.52 17.46 3.70
N PHE A 134 16.84 17.08 4.95
CA PHE A 134 16.74 15.69 5.40
C PHE A 134 15.30 15.17 5.37
N MET A 135 14.33 15.97 5.80
CA MET A 135 12.92 15.58 5.71
C MET A 135 12.46 15.42 4.26
N ALA A 136 12.80 16.35 3.37
CA ALA A 136 12.47 16.25 1.96
C ALA A 136 13.07 15.00 1.33
N ALA A 137 14.35 14.71 1.60
CA ALA A 137 15.02 13.52 1.09
C ALA A 137 14.35 12.23 1.61
N PHE A 138 14.11 12.13 2.92
CA PHE A 138 13.47 10.97 3.54
C PHE A 138 12.07 10.73 2.97
N TYR A 139 11.22 11.75 2.92
CA TYR A 139 9.85 11.59 2.43
C TYR A 139 9.75 11.46 0.91
N ALA A 140 10.78 11.84 0.15
CA ALA A 140 10.85 11.58 -1.29
C ALA A 140 11.08 10.09 -1.58
N ILE A 141 11.93 9.42 -0.80
CA ILE A 141 12.23 7.99 -0.98
C ILE A 141 11.23 7.07 -0.26
N PHE A 142 10.58 7.56 0.79
CA PHE A 142 9.67 6.77 1.63
C PHE A 142 8.60 6.00 0.84
N PRO A 143 7.88 6.60 -0.13
CA PRO A 143 6.87 5.88 -0.90
C PRO A 143 7.40 4.68 -1.67
N ASN A 144 8.59 4.83 -2.25
CA ASN A 144 9.21 3.80 -3.08
C ASN A 144 9.71 2.65 -2.20
N VAL A 145 10.47 2.95 -1.13
CA VAL A 145 11.00 1.94 -0.20
C VAL A 145 9.88 1.08 0.40
N PHE A 146 8.76 1.70 0.78
CA PHE A 146 7.61 0.99 1.34
C PHE A 146 6.57 0.58 0.29
N GLY A 147 6.91 0.64 -1.01
CA GLY A 147 6.05 0.19 -2.10
C GLY A 147 4.63 0.76 -2.06
N GLN A 148 4.43 1.99 -1.57
CA GLN A 148 3.10 2.50 -1.20
C GLN A 148 2.11 2.42 -2.39
N LYS A 149 2.57 2.76 -3.60
CA LYS A 149 1.75 2.67 -4.82
C LYS A 149 1.42 1.22 -5.19
N GLN A 150 2.42 0.33 -5.22
CA GLN A 150 2.21 -1.09 -5.53
C GLN A 150 1.29 -1.77 -4.52
N ASN A 151 1.46 -1.44 -3.24
CA ASN A 151 0.63 -1.94 -2.15
C ASN A 151 -0.82 -1.45 -2.27
N PHE A 152 -1.04 -0.18 -2.65
CA PHE A 152 -2.37 0.34 -2.98
C PHE A 152 -2.99 -0.45 -4.14
N GLU A 153 -2.28 -0.59 -5.26
CA GLU A 153 -2.78 -1.28 -6.46
C GLU A 153 -3.10 -2.75 -6.17
N SER A 154 -2.24 -3.44 -5.42
CA SER A 154 -2.43 -4.84 -5.05
C SER A 154 -3.63 -5.05 -4.14
N ASN A 155 -3.79 -4.19 -3.12
CA ASN A 155 -4.94 -4.26 -2.21
C ASN A 155 -6.24 -3.84 -2.91
N LEU A 156 -6.21 -2.87 -3.82
CA LEU A 156 -7.37 -2.52 -4.65
C LEU A 156 -7.78 -3.66 -5.58
N ALA A 157 -6.81 -4.32 -6.22
CA ALA A 157 -7.08 -5.49 -7.04
C ALA A 157 -7.66 -6.65 -6.22
N ALA A 158 -7.16 -6.89 -5.01
CA ALA A 158 -7.72 -7.87 -4.08
C ALA A 158 -9.17 -7.51 -3.69
N PHE A 159 -9.44 -6.24 -3.35
CA PHE A 159 -10.79 -5.74 -3.07
C PHE A 159 -11.76 -6.08 -4.22
N ILE A 160 -11.40 -5.79 -5.47
CA ILE A 160 -12.22 -6.08 -6.64
C ILE A 160 -12.46 -7.59 -6.81
N LYS A 161 -11.43 -8.43 -6.59
CA LYS A 161 -11.59 -9.89 -6.67
C LYS A 161 -12.57 -10.43 -5.61
N TYR A 162 -12.49 -9.93 -4.38
CA TYR A 162 -13.45 -10.28 -3.33
C TYR A 162 -14.88 -9.80 -3.67
N ASP A 163 -15.02 -8.60 -4.23
CA ASP A 163 -16.30 -8.04 -4.66
C ASP A 163 -16.97 -8.89 -5.77
N ASN A 164 -16.18 -9.27 -6.79
CA ASN A 164 -16.65 -10.14 -7.86
C ASN A 164 -17.09 -11.51 -7.32
N LEU A 165 -16.34 -12.10 -6.38
CA LEU A 165 -16.70 -13.39 -5.79
C LEU A 165 -17.99 -13.30 -4.96
N GLN A 166 -18.28 -12.16 -4.35
CA GLN A 166 -19.58 -11.90 -3.70
C GLN A 166 -20.72 -11.83 -4.71
N TYR A 167 -20.50 -11.19 -5.85
CA TYR A 167 -21.48 -11.17 -6.94
C TYR A 167 -21.74 -12.57 -7.51
N GLU A 168 -20.72 -13.43 -7.60
CA GLU A 168 -20.90 -14.83 -8.02
C GLU A 168 -21.80 -15.60 -7.05
N ILE A 169 -21.62 -15.44 -5.73
CA ILE A 169 -22.55 -16.01 -4.73
C ILE A 169 -23.96 -15.44 -4.90
N PHE A 170 -24.08 -14.12 -5.04
CA PHE A 170 -25.38 -13.47 -5.21
C PHE A 170 -26.11 -13.96 -6.46
N ASN A 171 -25.42 -14.08 -7.59
CA ASN A 171 -25.98 -14.57 -8.85
C ASN A 171 -26.41 -16.04 -8.73
N TYR A 172 -25.60 -16.89 -8.09
CA TYR A 172 -25.97 -18.29 -7.82
C TYR A 172 -27.25 -18.39 -6.99
N MET A 173 -27.36 -17.57 -5.94
CA MET A 173 -28.51 -17.56 -5.03
C MET A 173 -29.80 -17.00 -5.66
N THR A 174 -29.68 -16.15 -6.68
CA THR A 174 -30.83 -15.46 -7.28
C THR A 174 -31.32 -16.09 -8.58
N VAL A 175 -30.42 -16.61 -9.42
CA VAL A 175 -30.79 -17.06 -10.77
C VAL A 175 -30.79 -18.58 -10.92
N ARG A 176 -30.11 -19.36 -10.07
CA ARG A 176 -29.93 -20.85 -10.05
C ARG A 176 -29.54 -21.55 -11.37
N ASP A 177 -30.08 -21.13 -12.52
CA ASP A 177 -29.97 -21.73 -13.85
C ASP A 177 -29.10 -20.94 -14.85
N ALA A 178 -28.61 -19.72 -14.52
CA ALA A 178 -27.78 -18.92 -15.44
C ALA A 178 -26.26 -19.19 -15.35
N LEU A 179 -25.84 -20.30 -14.71
CA LEU A 179 -24.43 -20.59 -14.41
C LEU A 179 -23.68 -21.38 -15.50
N ASP A 180 -24.21 -21.51 -16.72
CA ASP A 180 -23.51 -22.17 -17.84
C ASP A 180 -22.12 -21.56 -18.13
N SER A 181 -21.89 -20.29 -17.76
CA SER A 181 -20.61 -19.60 -17.94
C SER A 181 -19.55 -19.90 -16.88
N LEU A 182 -19.93 -20.48 -15.72
CA LEU A 182 -19.04 -20.65 -14.57
C LEU A 182 -18.38 -22.04 -14.49
N SER A 183 -18.72 -22.98 -15.38
CA SER A 183 -18.19 -24.36 -15.37
C SER A 183 -18.41 -25.11 -14.05
N VAL A 184 -19.27 -24.59 -13.16
CA VAL A 184 -19.61 -25.20 -11.87
C VAL A 184 -20.89 -26.00 -12.08
N SER A 185 -20.88 -27.28 -11.68
CA SER A 185 -22.10 -28.10 -11.63
C SER A 185 -23.19 -27.37 -10.84
N HIS A 186 -24.46 -27.44 -11.28
CA HIS A 186 -25.59 -26.74 -10.65
C HIS A 186 -25.81 -27.08 -9.15
N SER A 187 -25.09 -28.05 -8.59
CA SER A 187 -25.20 -28.41 -7.18
C SER A 187 -24.63 -27.33 -6.25
N THR A 188 -25.28 -27.13 -5.11
CA THR A 188 -24.82 -26.20 -4.07
C THR A 188 -23.49 -26.64 -3.45
N ASP A 189 -23.21 -27.94 -3.41
CA ASP A 189 -21.94 -28.48 -2.93
C ASP A 189 -20.76 -28.07 -3.82
N SER A 190 -20.96 -28.09 -5.15
CA SER A 190 -19.96 -27.63 -6.11
C SER A 190 -19.69 -26.13 -5.97
N MET A 191 -20.73 -25.33 -5.77
CA MET A 191 -20.58 -23.90 -5.53
C MET A 191 -19.82 -23.61 -4.22
N ILE A 192 -20.18 -24.28 -3.11
CA ILE A 192 -19.48 -24.14 -1.83
C ILE A 192 -18.00 -24.47 -1.98
N THR A 193 -17.67 -25.56 -2.69
CA THR A 193 -16.29 -25.99 -2.94
C THR A 193 -15.54 -24.99 -3.80
N TYR A 194 -16.17 -24.50 -4.87
CA TYR A 194 -15.61 -23.47 -5.73
C TYR A 194 -15.28 -22.20 -4.93
N ILE A 195 -16.23 -21.69 -4.14
CA ILE A 195 -16.02 -20.49 -3.31
C ILE A 195 -14.89 -20.72 -2.28
N ASN A 196 -14.82 -21.89 -1.64
CA ASN A 196 -13.74 -22.21 -0.70
C ASN A 196 -12.36 -22.14 -1.38
N ASN A 197 -12.22 -22.74 -2.56
CA ASN A 197 -10.96 -22.72 -3.30
C ASN A 197 -10.57 -21.28 -3.67
N ARG A 198 -11.52 -20.48 -4.14
CA ARG A 198 -11.27 -19.05 -4.46
C ARG A 198 -10.92 -18.24 -3.22
N ILE A 199 -11.56 -18.49 -2.07
CA ILE A 199 -11.21 -17.87 -0.79
C ILE A 199 -9.78 -18.23 -0.37
N ILE A 200 -9.34 -19.47 -0.59
CA ILE A 200 -7.96 -19.92 -0.30
C ILE A 200 -6.96 -19.23 -1.23
N GLU A 201 -7.24 -19.19 -2.54
CA GLU A 201 -6.38 -18.53 -3.54
C GLU A 201 -6.21 -17.03 -3.28
N LEU A 202 -7.28 -16.38 -2.83
CA LEU A 202 -7.28 -14.95 -2.51
C LEU A 202 -6.73 -14.63 -1.12
N ASN A 203 -6.38 -15.63 -0.31
CA ASN A 203 -5.89 -15.44 1.06
C ASN A 203 -4.41 -15.02 1.09
N ASN A 204 -4.10 -13.89 0.45
CA ASN A 204 -2.77 -13.30 0.44
C ASN A 204 -2.83 -11.90 1.06
N MET A 205 -1.89 -11.61 1.96
CA MET A 205 -1.65 -10.25 2.44
C MET A 205 -0.60 -9.57 1.57
N TYR A 206 -0.97 -8.43 0.97
CA TYR A 206 -0.09 -7.66 0.10
C TYR A 206 0.56 -6.53 0.90
N ILE A 207 1.77 -6.81 1.39
CA ILE A 207 2.68 -5.84 1.99
C ILE A 207 4.05 -6.11 1.36
N SER A 208 4.36 -5.38 0.29
CA SER A 208 5.70 -5.36 -0.30
C SER A 208 6.53 -4.22 0.27
N THR A 209 7.82 -4.50 0.44
CA THR A 209 8.88 -3.48 0.53
C THR A 209 9.69 -3.60 -0.74
N ASP A 210 9.88 -2.50 -1.44
CA ASP A 210 10.52 -2.54 -2.74
C ASP A 210 12.04 -2.39 -2.60
N ASN A 211 12.77 -3.39 -3.10
CA ASN A 211 14.23 -3.32 -3.20
C ASN A 211 14.67 -2.37 -4.33
N GLU A 212 13.80 -2.02 -5.28
CA GLU A 212 14.10 -1.00 -6.29
C GLU A 212 14.21 0.39 -5.67
N GLY A 213 13.43 0.71 -4.63
CA GLY A 213 13.61 1.94 -3.86
C GLY A 213 15.00 2.02 -3.20
N LEU A 214 15.53 0.88 -2.73
CA LEU A 214 16.90 0.80 -2.21
C LEU A 214 17.96 0.93 -3.32
N LYS A 215 17.67 0.38 -4.50
CA LYS A 215 18.53 0.53 -5.68
C LYS A 215 18.59 1.98 -6.15
N GLU A 216 17.46 2.68 -6.19
CA GLU A 216 17.39 4.11 -6.54
C GLU A 216 18.18 4.97 -5.54
N ILE A 217 18.12 4.65 -4.24
CA ILE A 217 18.97 5.29 -3.22
C ILE A 217 20.45 5.04 -3.50
N ASN A 218 20.84 3.80 -3.81
CA ASN A 218 22.23 3.49 -4.14
C ASN A 218 22.68 4.22 -5.41
N GLU A 219 21.85 4.28 -6.45
CA GLU A 219 22.13 5.01 -7.69
C GLU A 219 22.25 6.53 -7.44
N MET A 220 21.39 7.11 -6.60
CA MET A 220 21.50 8.51 -6.18
C MET A 220 22.77 8.78 -5.37
N MET A 221 23.15 7.86 -4.48
CA MET A 221 24.39 7.96 -3.71
C MET A 221 25.63 7.85 -4.59
N ASP A 222 25.65 6.91 -5.54
CA ASP A 222 26.73 6.76 -6.52
C ASP A 222 26.87 8.01 -7.40
N ALA A 223 25.75 8.64 -7.79
CA ALA A 223 25.74 9.90 -8.53
C ALA A 223 26.29 11.08 -7.71
N VAL A 224 26.04 11.11 -6.40
CA VAL A 224 26.59 12.13 -5.48
C VAL A 224 28.09 11.89 -5.22
N GLU A 225 28.53 10.63 -5.21
CA GLU A 225 29.95 10.25 -5.08
C GLU A 225 30.78 10.48 -6.35
N GLY A 226 30.18 10.97 -7.44
CA GLY A 226 30.88 11.29 -8.68
C GLY A 226 31.21 10.07 -9.54
N LYS A 227 30.54 8.92 -9.33
CA LYS A 227 30.56 7.82 -10.30
C LYS A 227 29.58 8.18 -11.40
N GLU A 228 30.09 8.35 -12.62
CA GLU A 228 29.34 8.83 -13.78
C GLU A 228 27.99 8.11 -13.94
N MET A 229 26.88 8.88 -13.95
CA MET A 229 25.60 8.32 -14.36
C MET A 229 25.66 7.89 -15.83
N PRO A 230 25.18 6.69 -16.20
CA PRO A 230 24.95 6.39 -17.61
C PRO A 230 23.95 7.41 -18.17
N PRO A 231 24.17 7.93 -19.38
CA PRO A 231 23.35 9.02 -19.92
C PRO A 231 21.92 8.55 -20.14
N ARG A 232 20.99 8.99 -19.28
CA ARG A 232 19.55 8.96 -19.56
C ARG A 232 19.17 10.24 -20.29
N ILE A 233 19.42 10.26 -21.60
CA ILE A 233 18.60 11.07 -22.50
C ILE A 233 17.50 10.12 -23.00
N PRO A 234 16.22 10.35 -22.66
CA PRO A 234 15.13 9.69 -23.37
C PRO A 234 15.31 10.01 -24.85
N GLN A 235 15.62 9.01 -25.67
CA GLN A 235 15.58 9.19 -27.11
C GLN A 235 14.13 9.51 -27.47
N ILE A 236 13.87 10.78 -27.75
CA ILE A 236 12.65 11.23 -28.41
C ILE A 236 12.58 10.42 -29.71
N PRO A 237 11.50 9.66 -29.97
CA PRO A 237 11.36 8.94 -31.23
C PRO A 237 11.54 9.93 -32.37
N SER A 238 12.58 9.71 -33.18
CA SER A 238 12.82 10.46 -34.41
C SER A 238 11.54 10.45 -35.23
N SER A 239 10.99 11.64 -35.48
CA SER A 239 9.76 11.82 -36.24
C SER A 239 9.84 11.07 -37.56
N LYS A 240 8.84 10.23 -37.83
CA LYS A 240 8.62 9.60 -39.14
C LYS A 240 8.81 10.63 -40.25
N LYS A 241 9.62 10.27 -41.26
CA LYS A 241 9.76 11.03 -42.52
C LYS A 241 8.39 11.29 -43.15
N PRO A 242 8.21 12.41 -43.88
CA PRO A 242 7.00 12.67 -44.63
C PRO A 242 6.80 11.58 -45.69
N VAL A 243 5.55 11.15 -45.86
CA VAL A 243 5.12 10.31 -46.98
C VAL A 243 5.10 11.17 -48.23
N ASP A 244 5.92 10.82 -49.23
CA ASP A 244 5.84 11.43 -50.56
C ASP A 244 4.51 11.06 -51.25
N PRO A 245 3.84 12.02 -51.89
CA PRO A 245 2.65 11.74 -52.68
C PRO A 245 3.04 11.29 -54.10
N ALA A 246 2.25 10.33 -54.60
CA ALA A 246 2.13 9.88 -55.98
C ALA A 246 3.14 8.83 -56.48
N THR A 247 2.60 7.66 -56.83
CA THR A 247 2.41 7.28 -58.25
C THR A 247 1.55 6.02 -58.36
N ASN A 248 0.37 6.18 -58.98
CA ASN A 248 -0.40 5.10 -59.60
C ASN A 248 0.40 4.52 -60.79
N PRO A 249 0.17 3.25 -61.12
CA PRO A 249 -0.63 2.94 -62.30
C PRO A 249 -1.99 2.30 -61.98
#